data_AF-W2W608-F1
#
_entry.id   AF-W2W608-F1
#
_cell.length_a   1.000
_cell.length_b   1.000
_cell.length_c   1.000
_cell.angle_alpha   90.00
_cell.angle_beta   90.00
_cell.angle_gamma   90.00
#
_symmetry.space_group_name_H-M   'P 1'
#
loop_
_entity.id
_entity.type
_entity.pdbx_description
1 polymer ?
#
loop_
_entity_poly.entity_id
_entity_poly.type
_entity_poly.pdbx_seq_one_letter_code
_entity_poly.pdbx_strand_id
1 'polypeptide(L)'
;MPTANLTDDERRRILDELLKQSLGGKLPRGVQARVAREFRCSDASIGRIWHRFCETEAKDGLGEWKSRIKQNSGRKKQNRDKIAAKIRAVPIEERKPNRRLAHATGISKYLVQVLIREGVLKVHSTRTTPYLTNNNKFRRVEHVLAYIDPTSLMFD
;
A
#
# COMPACT_ATOMS: atom_id res chain seq x y z
N MET A 1 -4.83 29.17 16.01
CA MET A 1 -3.80 28.12 16.21
C MET A 1 -4.42 26.77 15.92
N PRO A 2 -3.77 25.86 15.17
CA PRO A 2 -4.26 24.49 15.03
C PRO A 2 -4.25 23.80 16.40
N THR A 3 -5.41 23.35 16.87
CA THR A 3 -5.52 22.52 18.07
C THR A 3 -5.02 21.12 17.77
N ALA A 4 -4.18 20.55 18.64
CA ALA A 4 -3.73 19.18 18.50
C ALA A 4 -4.92 18.20 18.46
N ASN A 5 -4.78 17.11 17.72
CA ASN A 5 -5.80 16.06 17.68
C ASN A 5 -5.86 15.35 19.04
N LEU A 6 -7.08 15.12 19.56
CA LEU A 6 -7.29 14.35 20.78
C LEU A 6 -6.75 12.93 20.64
N THR A 7 -5.98 12.50 21.63
CA THR A 7 -5.51 11.12 21.78
C THR A 7 -6.67 10.17 22.09
N ASP A 8 -6.48 8.87 21.89
CA ASP A 8 -7.54 7.89 22.17
C ASP A 8 -7.90 7.84 23.67
N ASP A 9 -6.93 8.11 24.55
CA ASP A 9 -7.14 8.16 26.00
C ASP A 9 -7.90 9.43 26.43
N GLU A 10 -7.61 10.60 25.85
CA GLU A 10 -8.40 11.80 26.07
C GLU A 10 -9.84 11.61 25.57
N ARG A 11 -10.02 10.97 24.41
CA ARG A 11 -11.36 10.65 23.88
C ARG A 11 -12.13 9.69 24.78
N ARG A 12 -11.45 8.71 25.39
CA ARG A 12 -12.01 7.83 26.41
C ARG A 12 -12.49 8.63 27.62
N ARG A 13 -11.62 9.47 28.20
CA ARG A 13 -11.95 10.29 29.37
C ARG A 13 -13.11 11.26 29.10
N ILE A 14 -13.13 11.89 27.93
CA ILE A 14 -14.24 12.73 27.48
C ILE A 14 -15.53 11.92 27.45
N LEU A 15 -15.51 10.73 26.84
CA LEU A 15 -16.70 9.89 26.76
C LEU A 15 -17.20 9.48 28.14
N ASP A 16 -16.30 9.04 29.03
CA ASP A 16 -16.64 8.66 30.40
C ASP A 16 -17.30 9.83 31.14
N GLU A 17 -16.80 11.06 30.96
CA GLU A 17 -17.37 12.25 31.58
C GLU A 17 -18.75 12.63 31.01
N LEU A 18 -18.92 12.49 29.69
CA LEU A 18 -20.23 12.67 29.05
C LEU A 18 -21.25 11.63 29.51
N LEU A 19 -20.83 10.37 29.67
CA LEU A 19 -21.69 9.29 30.13
C LEU A 19 -22.20 9.53 31.55
N LYS A 20 -21.34 9.99 32.48
CA LYS A 20 -21.76 10.36 33.85
C LYS A 20 -22.82 11.46 33.87
N GLN A 21 -22.79 12.37 32.90
CA GLN A 21 -23.69 13.52 32.81
C GLN A 21 -24.89 13.26 31.89
N SER A 22 -24.97 12.09 31.27
CA SER A 22 -26.06 11.70 30.38
C SER A 22 -27.31 11.34 31.16
N LEU A 23 -28.45 11.88 30.75
CA LEU A 23 -29.75 11.58 31.33
C LEU A 23 -30.61 10.90 30.26
N GLY A 24 -30.96 9.62 30.47
CA GLY A 24 -31.75 8.85 29.52
C GLY A 24 -31.11 8.75 28.12
N GLY A 25 -29.78 8.66 28.06
CA GLY A 25 -29.03 8.58 26.80
C GLY A 25 -28.90 9.92 26.06
N LYS A 26 -29.30 11.04 26.67
CA LYS A 26 -29.18 12.38 26.09
C LYS A 26 -28.30 13.27 26.96
N LEU A 27 -27.51 14.11 26.31
CA LEU A 27 -26.71 15.12 27.00
C LEU A 27 -27.54 16.38 27.26
N PRO A 28 -27.62 16.88 28.50
CA PRO A 28 -28.20 18.16 28.81
C PRO A 28 -27.51 19.32 28.07
N ARG A 29 -28.26 20.40 27.83
CA ARG A 29 -27.73 21.59 27.15
C ARG A 29 -26.54 22.16 27.92
N GLY A 30 -25.47 22.49 27.20
CA GLY A 30 -24.27 23.10 27.78
C GLY A 30 -23.23 22.12 28.32
N VAL A 31 -23.56 20.83 28.49
CA VAL A 31 -22.59 19.80 28.92
C VAL A 31 -21.42 19.70 27.95
N GLN A 32 -21.71 19.63 26.65
CA GLN A 32 -20.66 19.57 25.62
C GLN A 32 -19.72 20.78 25.67
N ALA A 33 -20.26 21.99 25.84
CA ALA A 33 -19.46 23.21 25.93
C ALA A 33 -18.61 23.27 27.21
N ARG A 34 -19.13 22.75 28.32
CA ARG A 34 -18.40 22.64 29.58
C ARG A 34 -17.23 21.66 29.45
N VAL A 35 -17.48 20.45 28.96
CA VAL A 35 -16.45 19.42 28.74
C VAL A 35 -15.43 19.89 27.70
N ALA A 36 -15.88 20.56 26.63
CA ALA A 36 -14.97 21.14 25.63
C ALA A 36 -13.97 22.13 26.25
N ARG A 37 -14.43 22.99 27.18
CA ARG A 37 -13.58 23.95 27.89
C ARG A 37 -12.56 23.25 28.80
N GLU A 38 -12.96 22.20 29.50
CA GLU A 38 -12.08 21.40 30.37
C GLU A 38 -10.96 20.72 29.57
N PHE A 39 -11.31 20.09 28.45
CA PHE A 39 -10.36 19.40 27.57
C PHE A 39 -9.71 20.32 26.52
N ARG A 40 -9.92 21.64 26.61
CA ARG A 40 -9.38 22.68 25.71
C ARG A 40 -9.57 22.35 24.22
N CYS A 41 -10.73 21.83 23.85
CA CYS A 41 -11.07 21.47 22.47
C CYS A 41 -12.39 22.13 22.04
N SER A 42 -12.78 21.96 20.78
CA SER A 42 -14.06 22.50 20.30
C SER A 42 -15.25 21.66 20.75
N ASP A 43 -16.36 22.33 21.04
CA ASP A 43 -17.67 21.73 21.30
C ASP A 43 -18.11 20.77 20.18
N ALA A 44 -17.84 21.12 18.92
CA ALA A 44 -18.08 20.27 17.76
C ALA A 44 -17.28 18.95 17.82
N SER A 45 -16.07 18.96 18.39
CA SER A 45 -15.27 17.74 18.54
C SER A 45 -15.84 16.81 19.61
N ILE A 46 -16.29 17.38 20.73
CA ILE A 46 -17.02 16.64 21.77
C ILE A 46 -18.32 16.06 21.20
N GLY A 47 -19.09 16.87 20.48
CA GLY A 47 -20.33 16.44 19.83
C GLY A 47 -20.13 15.30 18.84
N ARG A 48 -19.06 15.35 18.02
CA ARG A 48 -18.69 14.25 17.11
C ARG A 48 -18.32 12.97 17.84
N ILE A 49 -17.66 13.05 19.00
CA ILE A 49 -17.36 11.87 19.84
C ILE A 49 -18.67 11.26 20.34
N TRP A 50 -19.55 12.08 20.92
CA TRP A 50 -20.83 11.64 21.48
C TRP A 50 -21.74 11.00 20.43
N HIS A 51 -21.97 11.69 19.31
CA HIS A 51 -22.85 11.18 18.26
C HIS A 51 -22.39 9.83 17.72
N ARG A 52 -21.09 9.67 17.50
CA ARG A 52 -20.54 8.41 17.02
C ARG A 52 -20.66 7.29 18.04
N PHE A 53 -20.41 7.58 19.32
CA PHE A 53 -20.66 6.63 20.39
C PHE A 53 -22.11 6.15 20.35
N CYS A 54 -23.09 7.06 20.36
CA CYS A 54 -24.50 6.70 20.30
C CYS A 54 -24.87 5.90 19.05
N GLU A 55 -24.35 6.29 17.87
CA GLU A 55 -24.60 5.59 16.61
C GLU A 55 -24.07 4.15 16.62
N THR A 56 -22.84 3.96 17.07
CA THR A 56 -22.20 2.63 17.13
C THR A 56 -22.75 1.75 18.26
N GLU A 57 -23.17 2.36 19.37
CA GLU A 57 -23.89 1.67 20.44
C GLU A 57 -25.26 1.17 19.96
N ALA A 58 -26.03 2.03 19.27
CA ALA A 58 -27.34 1.66 18.74
C ALA A 58 -27.27 0.59 17.65
N LYS A 59 -26.18 0.58 16.87
CA LYS A 59 -26.01 -0.32 15.72
C LYS A 59 -25.43 -1.67 16.13
N ASP A 60 -24.31 -1.67 16.86
CA ASP A 60 -23.49 -2.85 17.09
C ASP A 60 -23.25 -3.13 18.60
N GLY A 61 -23.74 -2.26 19.52
CA GLY A 61 -23.56 -2.41 20.97
C GLY A 61 -22.13 -2.21 21.48
N LEU A 62 -21.26 -1.61 20.66
CA LEU A 62 -19.82 -1.48 20.94
C LEU A 62 -19.38 -0.09 21.42
N GLY A 63 -20.16 0.95 21.10
CA GLY A 63 -19.91 2.32 21.54
C GLY A 63 -18.50 2.83 21.23
N GLU A 64 -18.12 3.00 19.97
CA GLU A 64 -16.75 3.36 19.58
C GLU A 64 -16.35 4.80 19.92
N TRP A 65 -15.28 4.98 20.69
CA TRP A 65 -14.68 6.30 20.98
C TRP A 65 -13.39 6.59 20.22
N LYS A 66 -12.67 5.56 19.75
CA LYS A 66 -11.32 5.68 19.17
C LYS A 66 -11.28 6.57 17.93
N SER A 67 -10.19 7.29 17.74
CA SER A 67 -9.97 8.13 16.55
C SER A 67 -9.82 7.27 15.28
N ARG A 68 -10.56 7.64 14.22
CA ARG A 68 -10.40 7.03 12.89
C ARG A 68 -9.24 7.61 12.10
N ILE A 69 -8.61 8.69 12.57
CA ILE A 69 -7.50 9.31 11.85
C ILE A 69 -6.39 8.29 11.64
N LYS A 70 -6.05 7.46 12.62
CA LYS A 70 -5.02 6.42 12.48
C LYS A 70 -5.33 5.41 11.37
N GLN A 71 -6.59 5.08 11.15
CA GLN A 71 -7.04 4.15 10.10
C GLN A 71 -7.20 4.84 8.73
N ASN A 72 -7.56 6.13 8.74
CA ASN A 72 -7.93 6.90 7.57
C ASN A 72 -6.88 7.90 7.10
N SER A 73 -5.74 7.96 7.78
CA SER A 73 -4.62 8.81 7.41
C SER A 73 -3.83 8.25 6.23
N GLY A 74 -3.10 9.16 5.59
CA GLY A 74 -2.15 8.83 4.55
C GLY A 74 -2.77 8.48 3.20
N ARG A 75 -1.88 8.29 2.23
CA ARG A 75 -2.25 7.90 0.87
C ARG A 75 -2.74 6.46 0.87
N LYS A 76 -3.99 6.25 0.45
CA LYS A 76 -4.55 4.90 0.32
C LYS A 76 -3.77 4.09 -0.73
N LYS A 77 -3.52 2.82 -0.43
CA LYS A 77 -2.83 1.89 -1.34
C LYS A 77 -3.64 1.76 -2.63
N GLN A 78 -2.98 1.91 -3.77
CA GLN A 78 -3.64 1.68 -5.06
C GLN A 78 -4.00 0.20 -5.20
N ASN A 79 -5.17 -0.07 -5.77
CA ASN A 79 -5.64 -1.44 -6.01
C ASN A 79 -4.66 -2.15 -6.97
N ARG A 80 -4.12 -3.30 -6.52
CA ARG A 80 -3.10 -4.07 -7.24
C ARG A 80 -3.65 -4.72 -8.51
N ASP A 81 -4.90 -5.18 -8.48
CA ASP A 81 -5.55 -5.82 -9.63
C ASP A 81 -5.78 -4.83 -10.76
N LYS A 82 -6.19 -3.60 -10.43
CA LYS A 82 -6.33 -2.51 -11.41
C LYS A 82 -4.99 -2.16 -12.05
N ILE A 83 -3.92 -2.14 -11.26
CA ILE A 83 -2.57 -1.90 -11.78
C ILE A 83 -2.09 -3.06 -12.66
N ALA A 84 -2.30 -4.30 -12.22
CA ALA A 84 -1.95 -5.49 -12.99
C ALA A 84 -2.70 -5.53 -14.33
N ALA A 85 -3.98 -5.16 -14.35
CA ALA A 85 -4.76 -5.02 -15.57
C ALA A 85 -4.16 -3.97 -16.53
N LYS A 86 -3.74 -2.80 -16.03
CA LYS A 86 -3.05 -1.79 -16.85
C LYS A 86 -1.74 -2.32 -17.44
N ILE A 87 -0.94 -3.04 -16.65
CA ILE A 87 0.31 -3.64 -17.13
C ILE A 87 0.03 -4.71 -18.20
N ARG A 88 -1.04 -5.51 -18.04
CA ARG A 88 -1.46 -6.50 -19.03
C ARG A 88 -1.95 -5.89 -20.34
N ALA A 89 -2.52 -4.69 -20.32
CA ALA A 89 -2.93 -3.99 -21.52
C ALA A 89 -1.74 -3.49 -22.36
N VAL A 90 -0.57 -3.30 -21.75
CA VAL A 90 0.65 -2.89 -22.48
C VAL A 90 1.20 -4.07 -23.29
N PRO A 91 1.57 -3.85 -24.58
CA PRO A 91 2.23 -4.86 -25.42
C PRO A 91 3.48 -5.45 -24.74
N ILE A 92 3.78 -6.72 -25.00
CA ILE A 92 4.84 -7.45 -24.29
C ILE A 92 6.21 -6.78 -24.51
N GLU A 93 6.44 -6.22 -25.70
CA GLU A 93 7.66 -5.53 -26.12
C GLU A 93 7.95 -4.29 -25.27
N GLU A 94 6.89 -3.62 -24.81
CA GLU A 94 6.98 -2.39 -24.02
C GLU A 94 7.03 -2.65 -22.50
N ARG A 95 6.75 -3.88 -22.05
CA ARG A 95 6.85 -4.25 -20.63
C ARG A 95 8.28 -4.25 -20.10
N LYS A 96 9.28 -4.09 -20.98
CA LYS A 96 10.69 -4.01 -20.63
C LYS A 96 11.43 -2.91 -21.38
N PRO A 97 12.44 -2.28 -20.74
CA PRO A 97 12.82 -2.39 -19.33
C PRO A 97 11.78 -1.71 -18.41
N ASN A 98 11.87 -1.87 -17.08
CA ASN A 98 10.92 -1.28 -16.12
C ASN A 98 10.66 0.22 -16.34
N ARG A 99 11.65 0.96 -16.87
CA ARG A 99 11.50 2.38 -17.26
C ARG A 99 10.49 2.57 -18.41
N ARG A 100 10.54 1.72 -19.44
CA ARG A 100 9.60 1.76 -20.57
C ARG A 100 8.19 1.37 -20.12
N LEU A 101 8.08 0.31 -19.31
CA LEU A 101 6.81 -0.09 -18.71
C LEU A 101 6.19 1.04 -17.86
N ALA A 102 7.00 1.68 -17.02
CA ALA A 102 6.57 2.81 -16.20
C ALA A 102 6.00 3.95 -17.05
N HIS A 103 6.69 4.30 -18.15
CA HIS A 103 6.22 5.30 -19.10
C HIS A 103 4.91 4.88 -19.79
N ALA A 104 4.85 3.67 -20.35
CA ALA A 104 3.68 3.16 -21.06
C ALA A 104 2.43 3.01 -20.17
N THR A 105 2.61 2.70 -18.88
CA THR A 105 1.50 2.53 -17.92
C THR A 105 1.15 3.79 -17.13
N GLY A 106 1.98 4.84 -17.19
CA GLY A 106 1.88 6.02 -16.33
C GLY A 106 2.14 5.73 -14.85
N ILE A 107 2.85 4.63 -14.54
CA ILE A 107 3.14 4.18 -13.18
C ILE A 107 4.57 4.56 -12.81
N SER A 108 4.83 4.91 -11.54
CA SER A 108 6.21 5.20 -11.11
C SER A 108 7.10 3.95 -11.18
N LYS A 109 8.38 4.14 -11.54
CA LYS A 109 9.39 3.07 -11.56
C LYS A 109 9.49 2.35 -10.20
N TYR A 110 9.35 3.09 -9.11
CA TYR A 110 9.28 2.55 -7.75
C TYR A 110 8.13 1.56 -7.59
N LEU A 111 6.92 1.91 -8.05
CA LEU A 111 5.77 1.03 -7.92
C LEU A 111 5.94 -0.27 -8.72
N VAL A 112 6.54 -0.20 -9.91
CA VAL A 112 6.91 -1.40 -10.70
C VAL A 112 7.82 -2.32 -9.89
N GLN A 113 8.85 -1.77 -9.23
CA GLN A 113 9.76 -2.57 -8.39
C GLN A 113 9.04 -3.17 -7.17
N VAL A 114 8.14 -2.42 -6.53
CA VAL A 114 7.31 -2.94 -5.43
C VAL A 114 6.43 -4.09 -5.90
N LEU A 115 5.80 -3.99 -7.06
CA LEU A 115 4.96 -5.07 -7.63
C LEU A 115 5.76 -6.34 -7.91
N ILE A 116 7.02 -6.20 -8.34
CA ILE A 116 7.92 -7.34 -8.52
C ILE A 116 8.23 -7.99 -7.17
N ARG A 117 8.55 -7.19 -6.15
CA ARG A 117 8.86 -7.68 -4.80
C ARG A 117 7.66 -8.32 -4.12
N GLU A 118 6.46 -7.76 -4.30
CA GLU A 118 5.20 -8.30 -3.82
C GLU A 118 4.74 -9.56 -4.61
N GLY A 119 5.43 -9.93 -5.69
CA GLY A 119 5.08 -11.09 -6.53
C GLY A 119 3.90 -10.88 -7.48
N VAL A 120 3.32 -9.68 -7.51
CA VAL A 120 2.22 -9.32 -8.43
C VAL A 120 2.70 -9.31 -9.88
N LEU A 121 3.95 -8.88 -10.11
CA LEU A 121 4.59 -8.95 -11.42
C LEU A 121 5.74 -9.95 -11.37
N LYS A 122 5.72 -10.97 -12.24
CA LYS A 122 6.84 -11.91 -12.37
C LYS A 122 7.82 -11.42 -13.42
N VAL A 123 9.10 -11.41 -13.08
CA VAL A 123 10.17 -11.11 -14.02
C VAL A 123 10.55 -12.39 -14.75
N HIS A 124 10.40 -12.38 -16.08
CA HIS A 124 10.85 -13.47 -16.94
C HIS A 124 12.12 -13.08 -17.68
N SER A 125 13.01 -14.02 -17.98
CA SER A 125 14.11 -13.77 -18.91
C SER A 125 13.59 -13.87 -20.35
N THR A 126 14.06 -12.99 -21.25
CA THR A 126 13.79 -13.11 -22.70
C THR A 126 14.81 -14.01 -23.40
N ARG A 127 15.80 -14.52 -22.66
CA ARG A 127 16.86 -15.36 -23.21
C ARG A 127 16.31 -16.75 -23.48
N THR A 128 16.13 -17.07 -24.76
CA THR A 128 15.65 -18.38 -25.23
C THR A 128 16.73 -19.46 -25.18
N THR A 129 18.01 -19.06 -25.26
CA THR A 129 19.13 -20.00 -25.24
C THR A 129 19.59 -20.31 -23.81
N PRO A 130 19.84 -21.58 -23.47
CA PRO A 130 20.37 -21.93 -22.16
C PRO A 130 21.74 -21.26 -21.91
N TYR A 131 22.12 -21.15 -20.65
CA TYR A 131 23.49 -20.78 -20.31
C TYR A 131 24.45 -21.88 -20.79
N LEU A 132 25.59 -21.48 -21.33
CA LEU A 132 26.63 -22.42 -21.74
C LEU A 132 27.20 -23.09 -20.49
N THR A 133 26.86 -24.36 -20.28
CA THR A 133 27.54 -25.22 -19.31
C THR A 133 28.98 -25.45 -19.77
N ASN A 134 29.87 -25.85 -18.86
CA ASN A 134 31.25 -26.16 -19.24
C ASN A 134 31.31 -27.24 -20.32
N ASN A 135 30.48 -28.29 -20.22
CA ASN A 135 30.36 -29.32 -21.26
C ASN A 135 29.91 -28.73 -22.62
N ASN A 136 28.93 -27.82 -22.63
CA ASN A 136 28.49 -27.17 -23.87
C ASN A 136 29.59 -26.30 -24.48
N LYS A 137 30.45 -25.69 -23.66
CA LYS A 137 31.62 -24.94 -24.15
C LYS A 137 32.63 -25.88 -24.79
N PHE A 138 32.97 -26.99 -24.14
CA PHE A 138 33.88 -28.01 -24.69
C PHE A 138 33.38 -28.57 -26.02
N ARG A 139 32.11 -29.00 -26.08
CA ARG A 139 31.48 -29.51 -27.32
C ARG A 139 31.52 -28.50 -28.46
N ARG A 140 31.38 -27.20 -28.16
CA ARG A 140 31.50 -26.14 -29.18
C ARG A 140 32.93 -25.97 -29.67
N VAL A 141 33.91 -26.05 -28.78
CA VAL A 141 35.33 -26.01 -29.16
C VAL A 141 35.69 -27.24 -30.00
N GLU A 142 35.30 -28.44 -29.59
CA GLU A 142 35.46 -29.67 -30.37
C GLU A 142 34.83 -29.56 -31.76
N HIS A 143 33.60 -29.03 -31.83
CA HIS A 143 32.93 -28.82 -33.11
C HIS A 143 33.70 -27.87 -34.02
N VAL A 144 34.23 -26.76 -33.49
CA VAL A 144 35.02 -25.80 -34.27
C VAL A 144 36.35 -26.41 -34.71
N LEU A 145 37.02 -27.19 -33.86
CA LEU A 145 38.27 -27.88 -34.19
C LEU A 145 38.10 -28.87 -35.35
N ALA A 146 36.91 -29.43 -35.56
CA ALA A 146 36.62 -30.32 -36.68
C ALA A 146 36.65 -29.62 -38.06
N TYR A 147 36.60 -28.29 -38.11
CA TYR A 147 36.67 -27.49 -39.34
C TYR A 147 38.03 -26.81 -39.52
N ILE A 148 39.02 -27.13 -38.69
CA ILE A 148 40.38 -26.58 -38.78
C ILE A 148 41.31 -27.68 -39.28
N ASP A 149 42.02 -27.45 -40.39
CA ASP A 149 43.05 -28.38 -40.85
C ASP A 149 44.19 -28.45 -39.82
N PRO A 150 44.51 -29.64 -39.27
CA PRO A 150 45.56 -29.78 -38.26
C PRO A 150 46.96 -29.42 -38.77
N THR A 151 47.18 -29.39 -40.08
CA THR A 151 48.50 -29.08 -40.66
C THR A 151 48.67 -27.59 -40.94
N SER A 152 47.69 -26.99 -41.62
CA SER A 152 47.72 -25.57 -41.98
C SER A 152 47.22 -24.65 -40.87
N LEU A 153 46.47 -25.17 -39.88
CA LEU A 153 45.76 -24.42 -38.85
C LEU A 153 44.79 -23.36 -39.40
N MET A 154 44.33 -23.56 -40.64
CA MET A 154 43.36 -22.71 -41.32
C MET A 154 41.99 -23.38 -41.29
N PHE A 155 40.92 -22.58 -41.42
CA PHE A 155 39.57 -23.12 -41.61
C PHE A 155 39.43 -23.64 -43.05
N ASP A 156 38.90 -24.84 -43.21
CA ASP A 156 38.46 -25.37 -44.50
C ASP A 156 37.13 -24.75 -44.95
#